data_AF-A0A4R9AJV9-F1
#
_entry.id   AF-A0A4R9AJV9-F1
#
_cell.length_a   1.000
_cell.length_b   1.000
_cell.length_c   1.000
_cell.angle_alpha   90.00
_cell.angle_beta   90.00
_cell.angle_gamma   90.00
#
_symmetry.space_group_name_H-M   'P 1'
#
loop_
_entity.id
_entity.type
_entity.pdbx_description
1 polymer ?
#
loop_
_entity_poly.entity_id
_entity_poly.type
_entity_poly.pdbx_seq_one_letter_code
_entity_poly.pdbx_strand_id
1 'polypeptide(L)'
;MLQAVSDLFLGYVRFDEKDFYVRQFRDMKGSIDVSKLTIEPFVTYAVACGTLLARAHSQSENAAMIAGYLGSSGAFDHAVVGWSLAYADQSQADFVLLTAAYSELSA
;
A
#
# COMPACT_ATOMS: atom_id res chain seq x y z
N MET A 1 -2.24 -13.22 -2.08
CA MET A 1 -0.77 -13.21 -2.14
C MET A 1 -0.32 -11.98 -2.91
N LEU A 2 0.41 -11.06 -2.28
CA LEU A 2 1.06 -9.96 -2.99
C LEU A 2 2.31 -10.52 -3.67
N GLN A 3 2.35 -10.45 -5.00
CA GLN A 3 3.54 -10.71 -5.82
C GLN A 3 4.27 -12.06 -5.60
N ALA A 4 3.57 -13.10 -5.16
CA ALA A 4 4.15 -14.43 -4.86
C ALA A 4 4.59 -15.25 -6.08
N VAL A 5 4.38 -14.74 -7.30
CA VAL A 5 4.81 -15.39 -8.53
C VAL A 5 5.77 -14.48 -9.27
N SER A 6 6.89 -15.04 -9.71
CA SER A 6 7.69 -14.45 -10.78
C SER A 6 6.84 -14.45 -12.04
N ASP A 7 6.85 -13.34 -12.78
CA ASP A 7 6.24 -13.31 -14.10
C ASP A 7 7.21 -13.96 -15.11
N LEU A 8 6.71 -14.52 -16.22
CA LEU A 8 7.58 -14.92 -17.34
C LEU A 8 8.39 -13.72 -17.86
N PHE A 9 7.88 -12.50 -17.67
CA PHE A 9 8.57 -11.25 -18.00
C PHE A 9 9.42 -10.70 -16.84
N LEU A 10 9.83 -11.52 -15.87
CA LEU A 10 10.81 -11.12 -14.86
C LEU A 10 12.18 -10.94 -15.55
N GLY A 11 12.60 -9.68 -15.67
CA GLY A 11 13.88 -9.30 -16.24
C GLY A 11 14.81 -8.70 -15.18
N TYR A 12 16.02 -8.35 -15.62
CA TYR A 12 16.96 -7.56 -14.82
C TYR A 12 17.50 -6.41 -15.68
N VAL A 13 17.86 -5.32 -15.02
CA VAL A 13 18.59 -4.20 -15.65
C VAL A 13 19.75 -3.83 -14.74
N ARG A 14 20.89 -3.51 -15.35
CA ARG A 14 22.02 -2.91 -14.65
C ARG A 14 22.01 -1.42 -14.92
N PHE A 15 22.05 -0.62 -13.87
CA PHE A 15 22.24 0.82 -13.95
C PHE A 15 23.37 1.20 -13.01
N ASP A 16 24.46 1.73 -13.59
CA ASP A 16 25.74 1.92 -12.91
C ASP A 16 26.25 0.59 -12.31
N GLU A 17 26.79 0.58 -11.09
CA GLU A 17 27.24 -0.63 -10.38
C GLU A 17 26.11 -1.38 -9.62
N LYS A 18 24.83 -1.08 -9.92
CA LYS A 18 23.69 -1.68 -9.23
C LYS A 18 22.85 -2.54 -10.18
N ASP A 19 22.53 -3.75 -9.71
CA ASP A 19 21.61 -4.66 -10.38
C ASP A 19 20.20 -4.48 -9.84
N PHE A 20 19.24 -4.28 -10.74
CA PHE A 20 17.83 -4.09 -10.43
C PHE A 20 17.00 -5.21 -11.05
N TYR A 21 16.07 -5.75 -10.28
CA TYR A 21 15.02 -6.59 -10.81
C TYR A 21 13.95 -5.72 -11.49
N VAL A 22 13.65 -6.00 -12.75
CA VAL A 22 12.57 -5.34 -13.48
C VAL A 22 11.42 -6.31 -13.59
N ARG A 23 10.25 -5.88 -13.11
CA ARG A 23 9.03 -6.67 -13.20
C ARG A 23 7.93 -5.82 -13.81
N GLN A 24 7.19 -6.40 -14.75
CA GLN A 24 5.92 -5.82 -15.14
C GLN A 24 4.96 -5.94 -13.96
N PHE A 25 4.46 -4.81 -13.49
CA PHE A 25 3.41 -4.80 -12.48
C PHE A 25 2.15 -5.34 -13.16
N ARG A 26 1.70 -6.54 -12.76
CA ARG A 26 0.41 -7.10 -13.17
C ARG A 26 -0.71 -6.31 -12.49
N ASP A 27 -0.95 -5.10 -13.00
CA ASP A 27 -2.06 -4.24 -12.60
C ASP A 27 -3.36 -4.59 -13.34
N MET A 28 -3.48 -5.82 -13.81
CA MET A 28 -4.71 -6.26 -14.45
C MET A 28 -5.67 -6.74 -13.37
N LYS A 29 -6.31 -5.83 -12.63
CA LYS A 29 -7.30 -6.21 -11.62
C LYS A 29 -8.47 -5.26 -11.54
N GLY A 30 -9.67 -5.83 -11.71
CA GLY A 30 -10.89 -5.24 -11.18
C GLY A 30 -10.68 -4.97 -9.69
N SER A 31 -10.84 -3.70 -9.31
CA SER A 31 -10.82 -3.29 -7.92
C SER A 31 -12.19 -3.56 -7.30
N ILE A 32 -12.21 -3.75 -5.98
CA ILE A 32 -13.46 -3.76 -5.23
C ILE A 32 -13.86 -2.30 -5.05
N ASP A 33 -15.05 -1.95 -5.53
CA ASP A 33 -15.65 -0.64 -5.27
C ASP A 33 -16.13 -0.58 -3.82
N VAL A 34 -15.26 -0.07 -2.95
CA VAL A 34 -15.50 0.03 -1.51
C VAL A 34 -16.74 0.87 -1.17
N SER A 35 -17.17 1.77 -2.07
CA SER A 35 -18.38 2.59 -1.86
C SER A 35 -19.68 1.78 -1.94
N LYS A 36 -19.61 0.59 -2.55
CA LYS A 36 -20.76 -0.33 -2.70
C LYS A 36 -20.83 -1.41 -1.62
N LEU A 37 -19.84 -1.46 -0.71
CA LEU A 37 -19.82 -2.46 0.36
C LEU A 37 -20.66 -2.00 1.54
N THR A 38 -21.43 -2.93 2.12
CA THR A 38 -21.96 -2.75 3.48
C THR A 38 -20.84 -2.96 4.51
N ILE A 39 -21.10 -2.59 5.77
CA ILE A 39 -20.06 -2.55 6.82
C ILE A 39 -19.36 -3.90 7.05
N GLU A 40 -20.09 -5.01 7.03
CA GLU A 40 -19.51 -6.34 7.31
C GLU A 40 -18.55 -6.82 6.18
N PRO A 41 -18.94 -6.81 4.90
CA PRO A 41 -18.01 -7.05 3.79
C PRO A 41 -16.83 -6.08 3.76
N PHE A 42 -17.05 -4.81 4.13
CA PHE A 42 -15.97 -3.82 4.21
C PHE A 42 -14.94 -4.19 5.28
N VAL A 43 -15.38 -4.55 6.49
CA VAL A 43 -14.48 -5.01 7.56
C VAL A 43 -13.72 -6.26 7.13
N THR A 44 -14.41 -7.23 6.52
CA THR A 44 -13.78 -8.45 6.00
C THR A 44 -12.71 -8.13 4.96
N TYR A 45 -13.01 -7.21 4.05
CA TYR A 45 -12.07 -6.75 3.02
C TYR A 45 -10.84 -6.05 3.63
N ALA A 46 -11.05 -5.16 4.61
CA ALA A 46 -9.97 -4.47 5.31
C ALA A 46 -9.03 -5.45 6.04
N VAL A 47 -9.59 -6.45 6.73
CA VAL A 47 -8.81 -7.51 7.40
C VAL A 47 -8.02 -8.33 6.39
N ALA A 48 -8.62 -8.67 5.23
CA ALA A 48 -7.94 -9.40 4.18
C ALA A 48 -6.75 -8.60 3.61
N CYS A 49 -6.93 -7.31 3.34
CA CYS A 49 -5.86 -6.41 2.90
C CYS A 49 -4.74 -6.31 3.93
N GLY A 50 -5.07 -6.06 5.20
CA GLY A 50 -4.09 -5.98 6.29
C GLY A 50 -3.30 -7.28 6.46
N THR A 51 -3.98 -8.43 6.40
CA THR A 51 -3.33 -9.75 6.52
C THR A 51 -2.39 -10.02 5.35
N LEU A 52 -2.78 -9.68 4.12
CA LEU A 52 -1.93 -9.84 2.94
C LEU A 52 -0.69 -8.94 3.01
N LEU A 53 -0.85 -7.70 3.48
CA LEU A 53 0.24 -6.76 3.67
C LEU A 53 1.21 -7.25 4.75
N ALA A 54 0.71 -7.66 5.91
CA ALA A 54 1.52 -8.20 7.01
C ALA A 54 2.35 -9.41 6.55
N ARG A 55 1.75 -10.35 5.82
CA ARG A 55 2.46 -11.51 5.26
C ARG A 55 3.54 -11.15 4.25
N ALA A 56 3.34 -10.10 3.47
CA ALA A 56 4.35 -9.64 2.52
C ALA A 56 5.55 -9.02 3.26
N HIS A 57 5.28 -8.18 4.26
CA HIS A 57 6.34 -7.50 5.02
C HIS A 57 7.05 -8.39 6.05
N SER A 58 6.43 -9.48 6.51
CA SER A 58 7.07 -10.42 7.44
C SER A 58 8.29 -11.14 6.84
N GLN A 59 8.49 -11.06 5.51
CA GLN A 59 9.65 -11.62 4.81
C GLN A 59 10.87 -10.68 4.81
N SER A 60 10.73 -9.47 5.38
CA SER A 60 11.85 -8.54 5.54
C SER A 60 12.88 -9.08 6.54
N GLU A 61 14.17 -8.95 6.22
CA GLU A 61 15.28 -9.33 7.10
C GLU A 61 15.19 -8.68 8.49
N ASN A 62 14.65 -7.46 8.56
CA ASN A 62 14.52 -6.70 9.80
C ASN A 62 13.24 -6.98 10.58
N ALA A 63 12.41 -7.95 10.18
CA ALA A 63 11.10 -8.20 10.79
C ALA A 63 11.20 -8.45 12.32
N ALA A 64 12.19 -9.22 12.77
CA ALA A 64 12.38 -9.50 14.20
C ALA A 64 12.79 -8.26 15.00
N MET A 65 13.66 -7.41 14.43
CA MET A 65 14.10 -6.17 15.07
C MET A 65 12.94 -5.16 15.19
N ILE A 66 12.16 -5.02 14.12
CA ILE A 66 10.95 -4.17 14.12
C ILE A 66 9.96 -4.69 15.16
N ALA A 67 9.67 -6.00 15.19
CA ALA A 67 8.77 -6.58 16.17
C ALA A 67 9.23 -6.31 17.63
N GLY A 68 10.54 -6.42 17.89
CA GLY A 68 11.11 -6.08 19.20
C GLY A 68 10.97 -4.61 19.56
N TYR A 69 11.17 -3.70 18.60
CA TYR A 69 11.00 -2.27 18.78
C TYR A 69 9.54 -1.89 19.08
N LEU A 70 8.58 -2.49 18.38
CA LEU A 70 7.14 -2.24 18.59
C LEU A 70 6.66 -2.79 19.94
N GLY A 71 7.24 -3.88 20.41
CA GLY A 71 6.85 -4.55 21.64
C GLY A 71 5.43 -5.12 21.57
N SER A 72 4.75 -5.20 22.72
CA SER A 72 3.40 -5.77 22.85
C SER A 72 2.31 -4.74 23.18
N SER A 73 2.66 -3.45 23.20
CA SER A 73 1.71 -2.38 23.49
C SER A 73 0.91 -2.00 22.24
N GLY A 74 -0.33 -1.53 22.42
CA GLY A 74 -1.14 -0.99 21.32
C GLY A 74 -0.72 0.41 20.83
N ALA A 75 0.41 0.96 21.31
CA ALA A 75 0.84 2.32 20.97
C ALA A 75 1.08 2.50 19.46
N PHE A 76 1.67 1.49 18.82
CA PHE A 76 1.88 1.50 17.37
C PHE A 76 0.56 1.47 16.61
N ASP A 77 -0.37 0.60 16.99
CA ASP A 77 -1.68 0.49 16.34
C ASP A 77 -2.43 1.82 16.39
N HIS A 78 -2.45 2.49 17.55
CA HIS A 78 -3.04 3.82 17.68
C HIS A 78 -2.34 4.87 16.84
N ALA A 79 -1.01 4.87 16.79
CA ALA A 79 -0.24 5.80 15.97
C ALA A 79 -0.51 5.59 14.47
N VAL A 80 -0.59 4.34 14.00
CA VAL A 80 -0.90 4.02 12.60
C VAL A 80 -2.33 4.43 12.24
N VAL A 81 -3.30 4.21 13.13
CA VAL A 81 -4.68 4.69 12.90
C VAL A 81 -4.71 6.22 12.80
N GLY A 82 -4.07 6.93 13.74
CA GLY A 82 -4.00 8.39 13.71
C GLY A 82 -3.33 8.93 12.45
N TRP A 83 -2.20 8.33 12.06
CA TRP A 83 -1.51 8.66 10.82
C TRP A 83 -2.38 8.40 9.58
N SER A 84 -3.09 7.27 9.54
CA SER A 84 -3.94 6.90 8.40
C SER A 84 -5.08 7.89 8.17
N LEU A 85 -5.70 8.38 9.24
CA LEU A 85 -6.75 9.41 9.17
C LEU A 85 -6.17 10.75 8.68
N ALA A 86 -5.05 11.20 9.27
CA ALA A 86 -4.40 12.44 8.84
C ALA A 86 -3.93 12.37 7.37
N TYR A 87 -3.44 11.21 6.93
CA TYR A 87 -3.02 10.99 5.55
C TYR A 87 -4.21 10.98 4.58
N ALA A 88 -5.37 10.47 5.00
CA ALA A 88 -6.59 10.53 4.18
C ALA A 88 -7.03 11.99 3.96
N ASP A 89 -7.01 12.81 5.01
CA ASP A 89 -7.32 14.24 4.92
C ASP A 89 -6.33 14.96 3.99
N GLN A 90 -5.03 14.70 4.14
CA GLN A 90 -4.00 15.26 3.27
C GLN A 90 -4.21 14.85 1.80
N SER A 91 -4.47 13.56 1.54
CA SER A 91 -4.70 13.05 0.19
C SER A 91 -5.92 13.72 -0.47
N GLN A 92 -6.98 13.96 0.30
CA GLN A 92 -8.16 14.67 -0.18
C GLN A 92 -7.87 16.14 -0.50
N ALA A 93 -7.09 16.82 0.35
CA ALA A 93 -6.66 18.20 0.11
C ALA A 93 -5.80 18.32 -1.16
N ASP A 94 -4.85 17.39 -1.34
CA ASP A 94 -3.99 17.33 -2.53
C ASP A 94 -4.80 17.09 -3.80
N PHE A 95 -5.81 16.22 -3.74
CA PHE A 95 -6.72 15.99 -4.86
C PHE A 95 -7.48 17.26 -5.24
N VAL A 96 -8.00 18.01 -4.27
CA VAL A 96 -8.70 19.28 -4.52
C VAL A 96 -7.75 20.27 -5.20
N LEU A 97 -6.53 20.44 -4.69
CA LEU A 97 -5.54 21.34 -5.30
C LEU A 97 -5.18 20.93 -6.74
N LEU A 98 -4.98 19.63 -6.97
CA LEU A 98 -4.70 19.10 -8.30
C LEU A 98 -5.84 19.41 -9.29
N THR A 99 -7.08 19.19 -8.89
CA THR A 99 -8.25 19.44 -9.77
C THR A 99 -8.44 20.92 -10.08
N ALA A 100 -8.15 21.81 -9.12
CA ALA A 100 -8.18 23.26 -9.34
C ALA A 100 -7.11 23.69 -10.36
N ALA A 101 -5.86 23.26 -10.14
CA ALA A 101 -4.75 23.57 -11.05
C ALA A 101 -4.98 23.03 -12.47
N TYR A 102 -5.55 21.82 -12.60
CA TYR A 102 -5.92 21.27 -13.90
C TYR A 102 -6.99 22.11 -14.61
N SER A 103 -8.00 22.57 -13.87
CA SER A 103 -9.10 23.39 -14.43
C SER A 103 -8.56 24.72 -14.95
N GLU A 104 -7.66 25.38 -14.22
CA GLU A 104 -7.00 26.62 -14.64
C GLU A 104 -6.13 26.43 -15.90
N LEU A 105 -5.47 25.28 -16.06
CA LEU A 105 -4.65 24.98 -17.24
C LEU A 105 -5.49 24.69 -18.50
N SER A 106 -6.75 24.31 -18.31
CA SER A 106 -7.69 23.93 -19.36
C SER A 106 -8.64 25.07 -19.78
N ALA A 107 -8.56 26.23 -19.13
CA ALA A 107 -9.31 27.45 -19.42
C ALA A 107 -8.48 28.43 -20.26
#